data_AF-A0A8T4CWZ0-F1
#
_entry.id   AF-A0A8T4CWZ0-F1
#
_cell.length_a   1.000
_cell.length_b   1.000
_cell.length_c   1.000
_cell.angle_alpha   90.00
_cell.angle_beta   90.00
_cell.angle_gamma   90.00
#
_symmetry.space_group_name_H-M   'P 1'
#
loop_
_entity.id
_entity.type
_entity.pdbx_description
1 polymer ?
#
loop_
_entity_poly.entity_id
_entity_poly.type
_entity_poly.pdbx_seq_one_letter_code
_entity_poly.pdbx_strand_id
1 'polypeptide(L)' 'MNPKALETQDLITIEAEAGEVLNQAMPQSHLYQMASRLQNILRLELIRRGLFERQIQRLRAASQQR' A
#
# COMPACT_ATOMS: atom_id res chain seq x y z
N MET A 1 -2.16 -8.47 23.47
CA MET A 1 -1.69 -7.37 22.62
C MET A 1 -2.89 -6.54 22.24
N ASN A 2 -2.92 -5.25 22.56
CA ASN A 2 -3.92 -4.36 21.96
C ASN A 2 -3.49 -4.18 20.50
N PRO A 3 -4.28 -4.61 19.50
CA PRO A 3 -3.94 -4.36 18.10
C PRO A 3 -4.12 -2.86 17.91
N LYS A 4 -3.09 -2.07 18.25
CA LYS A 4 -3.05 -0.63 17.96
C LYS A 4 -3.36 -0.54 16.48
N ALA A 5 -4.53 -0.01 16.16
CA ALA A 5 -4.93 0.22 14.79
C ALA A 5 -3.77 0.98 14.14
N LEU A 6 -3.17 0.39 13.10
CA LEU A 6 -2.05 1.02 12.42
C LEU A 6 -2.45 2.46 12.09
N GLU A 7 -1.55 3.40 12.42
CA GLU A 7 -1.76 4.80 12.13
C GLU A 7 -1.86 4.98 10.62
N THR A 8 -2.59 6.00 10.19
CA THR A 8 -2.80 6.27 8.75
C THR A 8 -1.49 6.25 7.97
N GLN A 9 -0.46 6.92 8.49
CA GLN A 9 0.84 7.03 7.84
C GLN A 9 1.53 5.67 7.67
N ASP A 10 1.42 4.78 8.65
CA ASP A 10 1.98 3.43 8.58
C ASP A 10 1.32 2.62 7.46
N LEU A 11 -0.01 2.73 7.32
CA LEU A 11 -0.74 2.06 6.24
C LEU A 11 -0.32 2.56 4.85
N ILE A 12 0.00 3.85 4.71
CA ILE A 12 0.51 4.43 3.44
C ILE A 12 1.88 3.84 3.11
N THR A 13 2.79 3.85 4.09
CA THR A 13 4.16 3.36 3.91
C THR A 13 4.17 1.87 3.56
N ILE A 14 3.39 1.06 4.30
CA ILE A 14 3.28 -0.38 4.03
C ILE A 14 2.75 -0.64 2.61
N GLU A 15 1.81 0.16 2.11
CA GLU A 15 1.27 -0.02 0.75
C GLU A 15 2.32 0.29 -0.33
N ALA A 16 3.07 1.37 -0.16
CA ALA A 16 4.13 1.77 -1.07
C ALA A 16 5.26 0.73 -1.13
N GLU A 17 5.76 0.30 0.04
CA GLU A 17 6.83 -0.70 0.14
C GLU A 17 6.36 -2.07 -0.40
N ALA A 18 5.13 -2.49 -0.08
CA ALA A 18 4.57 -3.73 -0.62
C ALA A 18 4.48 -3.70 -2.15
N GLY A 19 4.16 -2.54 -2.74
CA GLY A 19 4.15 -2.34 -4.18
C GLY A 19 5.52 -2.51 -4.82
N GLU A 20 6.54 -1.87 -4.26
CA GLU A 20 7.92 -1.99 -4.76
C GLU A 20 8.45 -3.42 -4.68
N VAL A 21 8.23 -4.10 -3.55
CA VAL A 21 8.67 -5.48 -3.34
C VAL A 21 7.96 -6.44 -4.30
N LEU A 22 6.65 -6.30 -4.50
CA LEU A 22 5.90 -7.12 -5.44
C LEU A 22 6.36 -6.91 -6.88
N ASN A 23 6.65 -5.67 -7.29
CA ASN A 23 7.13 -5.39 -8.64
C ASN A 23 8.49 -6.06 -8.96
N GLN A 24 9.29 -6.38 -7.95
CA GLN A 24 10.58 -7.05 -8.09
C GLN A 24 10.49 -8.58 -7.92
N ALA A 25 9.35 -9.10 -7.46
CA ALA A 25 9.17 -10.50 -7.10
C ALA A 25 8.62 -11.35 -8.26
N MET A 26 8.95 -12.65 -8.26
CA MET A 26 8.46 -13.59 -9.27
C MET A 26 6.95 -13.89 -9.10
N PRO A 27 6.10 -13.61 -10.11
CA PRO A 27 4.64 -13.68 -9.96
C PRO A 27 4.07 -15.08 -9.71
N GLN A 28 4.81 -16.11 -10.10
CA GLN A 28 4.38 -17.51 -10.03
C GLN A 28 4.59 -18.13 -8.63
N SER A 29 5.26 -17.42 -7.72
CA SER A 29 5.47 -17.92 -6.37
C SER A 29 4.20 -17.81 -5.52
N HIS A 30 3.96 -18.82 -4.67
CA HIS A 30 2.84 -18.81 -3.71
C HIS A 30 2.93 -17.61 -2.75
N LEU A 31 4.15 -17.22 -2.36
CA LEU A 31 4.40 -16.06 -1.51
C LEU A 31 3.99 -14.75 -2.18
N TYR A 32 4.29 -14.59 -3.48
CA TYR A 32 3.84 -13.44 -4.26
C TYR A 32 2.30 -13.34 -4.30
N GLN A 33 1.62 -14.46 -4.57
CA GLN A 33 0.15 -14.48 -4.62
C GLN A 33 -0.47 -14.11 -3.27
N MET A 34 0.13 -14.58 -2.17
CA MET A 34 -0.33 -14.26 -0.81
C MET A 34 -0.07 -12.79 -0.45
N ALA A 35 1.12 -12.28 -0.76
CA ALA A 35 1.47 -10.87 -0.56
C ALA A 35 0.60 -9.93 -1.40
N SER A 36 0.29 -10.31 -2.64
CA SER A 36 -0.63 -9.57 -3.51
C SER A 36 -2.05 -9.51 -2.94
N ARG A 37 -2.55 -10.62 -2.38
CA ARG A 37 -3.85 -10.62 -1.67
C ARG A 37 -3.85 -9.71 -0.44
N LEU A 38 -2.78 -9.74 0.35
CA LEU A 38 -2.64 -8.87 1.53
C LEU A 38 -2.58 -7.38 1.12
N GLN A 39 -1.89 -7.05 0.03
CA GLN A 39 -1.88 -5.69 -0.52
C GLN A 39 -3.28 -5.23 -0.92
N ASN A 40 -4.09 -6.09 -1.53
CA ASN A 40 -5.46 -5.75 -1.89
C ASN A 40 -6.35 -5.50 -0.65
N ILE A 41 -6.18 -6.27 0.43
CA ILE A 41 -6.87 -6.04 1.70
C ILE A 41 -6.46 -4.70 2.30
N LEU A 42 -5.16 -4.38 2.28
CA LEU A 42 -4.63 -3.10 2.74
C LEU A 42 -5.22 -1.91 1.94
N ARG A 43 -5.32 -2.04 0.61
CA ARG A 43 -5.93 -1.02 -0.25
C ARG A 43 -7.41 -0.80 0.07
N LEU A 44 -8.16 -1.86 0.33
CA LEU A 44 -9.56 -1.75 0.76
C LEU A 44 -9.68 -1.01 2.10
N GLU A 45 -8.76 -1.26 3.03
CA GLU A 45 -8.72 -0.57 4.32
C GLU A 45 -8.35 0.92 4.16
N LEU A 46 -7.43 1.25 3.26
CA LEU A 46 -7.10 2.64 2.91
C LEU A 46 -8.30 3.37 2.29
N ILE A 47 -9.05 2.70 1.41
CA ILE A 47 -10.30 3.23 0.82
C ILE A 47 -11.34 3.46 1.91
N ARG A 48 -11.55 2.47 2.79
CA ARG A 48 -12.51 2.56 3.91
C ARG A 48 -12.21 3.75 4.83
N ARG A 49 -10.93 4.12 4.98
CA ARG A 49 -10.47 5.26 5.78
C ARG A 49 -10.44 6.60 5.02
N GLY A 50 -10.85 6.63 3.75
CA GLY A 50 -10.86 7.85 2.94
C GLY A 50 -9.47 8.38 2.56
N LEU A 51 -8.44 7.52 2.58
CA LEU A 51 -7.04 7.90 2.37
C LEU A 51 -6.63 7.96 0.88
N PHE A 52 -7.58 7.75 -0.02
CA PHE A 52 -7.38 7.61 -1.46
C PHE A 52 -7.06 8.94 -2.17
N GLU A 53 -7.64 10.07 -1.76
CA GLU A 53 -7.52 11.33 -2.51
C GLU A 53 -6.21 12.11 -2.25
N ARG A 54 -5.71 12.10 -1.01
CA ARG A 54 -4.49 12.86 -0.66
C ARG A 54 -3.20 12.17 -1.14
N GLN A 55 -3.21 10.84 -1.22
CA GLN A 55 -2.09 10.08 -1.81
C GLN A 55 -2.00 10.33 -3.32
N ILE A 56 -3.14 10.38 -4.04
CA ILE A 56 -3.18 10.75 -5.45
C ILE A 56 -2.63 12.16 -5.67
N GLN A 57 -3.03 13.13 -4.84
CA GLN A 57 -2.51 14.50 -4.97
C GLN A 57 -1.02 14.62 -4.63
N ARG A 58 -0.53 13.93 -3.59
CA ARG A 58 0.89 13.91 -3.22
C ARG A 58 1.75 13.18 -4.25
N LEU A 59 1.28 12.06 -4.81
CA LEU A 59 1.96 11.35 -5.90
C LEU A 59 2.01 12.20 -7.18
N ARG A 60 0.92 12.90 -7.53
CA ARG A 60 0.92 13.85 -8.65
C ARG A 60 1.90 15.01 -8.44
N ALA A 61 1.93 15.60 -7.24
CA ALA A 61 2.88 16.65 -6.90
C ALA A 61 4.34 16.17 -6.95
N ALA A 62 4.62 14.96 -6.46
CA ALA A 62 5.95 14.35 -6.52
C ALA A 62 6.38 13.99 -7.96
N SER A 63 5.44 13.60 -8.83
CA SER A 63 5.72 13.34 -10.25
C SER A 63 5.93 14.59 -11.10
N GLN A 64 5.50 15.77 -10.64
CA GLN A 64 5.67 17.05 -11.33
C GLN A 64 6.99 17.76 -10.98
N GLN A 65 7.73 17.28 -9.98
CA GLN A 65 9.02 17.84 -9.56
C GLN A 65 10.24 17.12 -10.16
N ARG A 66 10.04 16.26 -11.17
CA ARG A 66 11.09 15.71 -12.05
C ARG A 66 10.91 16.23 -13.46
#